data_AF-A0A5S3SFC9-F1
#
_entry.id   AF-A0A5S3SFC9-F1
#
_cell.length_a   1.000
_cell.length_b   1.000
_cell.length_c   1.000
_cell.angle_alpha   90.00
_cell.angle_beta   90.00
_cell.angle_gamma   90.00
#
_symmetry.space_group_name_H-M   'P 1'
#
loop_
_entity.id
_entity.type
_entity.pdbx_description
1 polymer ?
#
loop_
_entity_poly.entity_id
_entity_poly.type
_entity_poly.pdbx_seq_one_letter_code
_entity_poly.pdbx_strand_id
1 'polypeptide(L)'
;MGIKQRWMIIYSKAANSRAQKSIVRQVERAHTGIKKDLFHLQAQRFACQTDAQRALDKLAKKMKHHQIATQQFIKHKVYEGKGRPKKDAPVKNIEWQITAEIEENETAIKQIVEQKSCFVLATNIDKKSLSPEDLLKHYKAQSEVEKGFRFLKDPLFFVSSLFIKKPSRIDALLMVMTLSLLVYSISQSGMSANMTN
;
A
#
# COMPACT_ATOMS: atom_id res chain seq x y z
N MET A 1 29.31 -18.89 1.07
CA MET A 1 29.41 -18.28 -0.27
C MET A 1 28.04 -17.77 -0.68
N GLY A 2 27.91 -16.48 -1.01
CA GLY A 2 26.63 -15.89 -1.43
C GLY A 2 26.37 -16.15 -2.91
N ILE A 3 25.15 -16.58 -3.25
CA ILE A 3 24.72 -16.71 -4.66
C ILE A 3 24.64 -15.30 -5.25
N LYS A 4 25.33 -15.07 -6.37
CA LYS A 4 25.29 -13.77 -7.06
C LYS A 4 23.89 -13.55 -7.65
N GLN A 5 23.23 -12.47 -7.25
CA GLN A 5 21.88 -12.15 -7.69
C GLN A 5 21.87 -10.93 -8.61
N ARG A 6 21.00 -10.98 -9.61
CA ARG A 6 20.65 -9.90 -10.51
C ARG A 6 19.25 -9.41 -10.17
N TRP A 7 19.11 -8.10 -9.99
CA TRP A 7 17.87 -7.45 -9.60
C TRP A 7 17.40 -6.54 -10.73
N MET A 8 16.11 -6.55 -11.02
CA MET A 8 15.49 -5.68 -12.02
C MET A 8 14.24 -5.04 -11.44
N ILE A 9 14.08 -3.74 -11.72
CA ILE A 9 12.88 -3.00 -11.38
C ILE A 9 12.04 -2.89 -12.64
N ILE A 10 10.79 -3.31 -12.56
CA ILE A 10 9.87 -3.30 -13.70
C ILE A 10 8.69 -2.40 -13.37
N TYR A 11 8.51 -1.40 -14.22
CA TYR A 11 7.32 -0.57 -14.22
C TYR A 11 6.18 -1.27 -14.97
N SER A 12 4.99 -1.29 -14.38
CA SER A 12 3.79 -1.87 -14.98
C SER A 12 2.69 -0.84 -15.14
N LYS A 13 2.26 -0.61 -16.39
CA LYS A 13 1.09 0.24 -16.69
C LYS A 13 -0.18 -0.24 -15.98
N ALA A 14 -0.38 -1.56 -15.90
CA ALA A 14 -1.52 -2.16 -15.20
C ALA A 14 -1.41 -2.00 -13.67
N ALA A 15 -0.19 -2.03 -13.10
CA ALA A 15 0.00 -1.71 -11.68
C ALA A 15 -0.24 -0.22 -11.42
N ASN A 16 0.22 0.66 -12.31
CA ASN A 16 -0.03 2.09 -12.23
C ASN A 16 -1.52 2.44 -12.22
N SER A 17 -2.30 1.91 -13.16
CA SER A 17 -3.76 2.15 -13.20
C SER A 17 -4.46 1.69 -11.92
N ARG A 18 -4.06 0.53 -11.36
CA ARG A 18 -4.58 0.05 -10.06
C ARG A 18 -4.14 0.93 -8.91
N ALA A 19 -2.87 1.37 -8.90
CA ALA A 19 -2.31 2.24 -7.89
C ALA A 19 -3.04 3.59 -7.86
N GLN A 20 -3.26 4.21 -9.02
CA GLN A 20 -4.04 5.44 -9.18
C GLN A 20 -5.47 5.29 -8.64
N LYS A 21 -6.18 4.20 -8.96
CA LYS A 21 -7.52 3.96 -8.39
C LYS A 21 -7.51 3.76 -6.88
N SER A 22 -6.49 3.07 -6.36
CA SER A 22 -6.38 2.78 -4.93
C SER A 22 -5.98 4.01 -4.10
N ILE A 23 -5.17 4.91 -4.66
CA ILE A 23 -4.58 6.02 -3.91
C ILE A 23 -5.64 7.06 -3.56
N VAL A 24 -6.61 7.32 -4.44
CA VAL A 24 -7.70 8.29 -4.18
C VAL A 24 -8.38 8.01 -2.85
N ARG A 25 -8.87 6.78 -2.65
CA ARG A 25 -9.53 6.38 -1.40
C ARG A 25 -8.60 6.43 -0.18
N GLN A 26 -7.28 6.23 -0.38
CA GLN A 26 -6.30 6.30 0.71
C GLN A 26 -6.03 7.76 1.13
N VAL A 27 -5.93 8.66 0.15
CA VAL A 27 -5.76 10.11 0.38
C VAL A 27 -6.97 10.65 1.12
N GLU A 28 -8.20 10.37 0.67
CA GLU A 28 -9.43 10.81 1.32
C GLU A 28 -9.53 10.32 2.79
N ARG A 29 -9.23 9.05 3.03
CA ARG A 29 -9.23 8.48 4.38
C ARG A 29 -8.17 9.13 5.26
N ALA A 30 -6.98 9.37 4.72
CA ALA A 30 -5.92 10.08 5.46
C ALA A 30 -6.33 11.52 5.77
N HIS A 31 -6.95 12.22 4.82
CA HIS A 31 -7.44 13.59 5.00
C HIS A 31 -8.43 13.67 6.16
N THR A 32 -9.44 12.80 6.18
CA THR A 32 -10.44 12.79 7.26
C THR A 32 -9.85 12.49 8.64
N GLY A 33 -8.86 11.58 8.72
CA GLY A 33 -8.13 11.31 9.96
C GLY A 33 -7.30 12.50 10.44
N ILE A 34 -6.49 13.07 9.54
CA ILE A 34 -5.64 14.23 9.86
C ILE A 34 -6.48 15.44 10.25
N LYS A 35 -7.62 15.68 9.58
CA LYS A 35 -8.51 16.79 9.92
C LYS A 35 -9.07 16.68 11.34
N LYS A 36 -9.38 15.46 11.81
CA LYS A 36 -9.80 15.23 13.20
C LYS A 36 -8.66 15.49 14.18
N ASP A 37 -7.47 14.95 13.90
CA ASP A 37 -6.29 15.16 14.74
C ASP A 37 -5.93 16.66 14.83
N LEU A 38 -6.00 17.36 13.69
CA LEU A 38 -5.77 18.80 13.61
C LEU A 38 -6.84 19.58 14.37
N PHE A 39 -8.12 19.22 14.25
CA PHE A 39 -9.19 19.83 15.03
C PHE A 39 -8.92 19.76 16.53
N HIS A 40 -8.53 18.58 17.04
CA HIS A 40 -8.17 18.41 18.44
C HIS A 40 -6.92 19.21 18.82
N LEU A 41 -5.89 19.23 17.96
CA LEU A 41 -4.66 19.98 18.19
C LEU A 41 -4.92 21.49 18.26
N GLN A 42 -5.75 22.03 17.36
CA GLN A 42 -6.10 23.45 17.33
C GLN A 42 -6.96 23.86 18.53
N ALA A 43 -7.70 22.92 19.15
CA ALA A 43 -8.44 23.21 20.38
C ALA A 43 -7.54 23.25 21.65
N GLN A 44 -6.31 22.77 21.56
CA GLN A 44 -5.39 22.73 22.70
C GLN A 44 -4.71 24.07 22.97
N ARG A 45 -4.39 24.28 24.25
CA ARG A 45 -3.60 25.42 24.75
C ARG A 45 -2.25 24.90 25.23
N PHE A 46 -1.18 25.55 24.79
CA PHE A 46 0.19 25.20 25.14
C PHE A 46 0.80 26.28 26.04
N ALA A 47 1.65 25.89 26.98
CA ALA A 47 2.34 26.84 27.86
C ALA A 47 3.38 27.68 27.12
N CYS A 48 3.94 27.17 26.02
CA CYS A 48 4.89 27.90 25.20
C CYS A 48 4.71 27.61 23.70
N GLN A 49 5.23 28.52 22.85
CA GLN A 49 5.18 28.39 21.40
C GLN A 49 5.96 27.16 20.91
N THR A 50 7.07 26.83 21.56
CA THR A 50 7.91 25.68 21.17
C THR A 50 7.21 24.35 21.38
N ASP A 51 6.39 24.21 22.44
CA ASP A 51 5.58 23.02 22.66
C ASP A 51 4.48 22.89 21.61
N ALA A 52 3.86 24.02 21.27
CA ALA A 52 2.86 24.09 20.21
C ALA A 52 3.47 23.64 18.87
N GLN A 53 4.62 24.19 18.48
CA GLN A 53 5.33 23.79 17.25
C GLN A 53 5.69 22.30 17.27
N ARG A 54 6.22 21.79 18.38
CA ARG A 54 6.58 20.37 18.51
C ARG A 54 5.38 19.44 18.33
N ALA A 55 4.20 19.85 18.83
CA ALA A 55 2.97 19.09 18.66
C ALA A 55 2.50 19.08 17.20
N LEU A 56 2.61 20.21 16.49
CA LEU A 56 2.33 20.30 15.06
C LEU A 56 3.32 19.47 14.23
N ASP A 57 4.61 19.52 14.52
CA ASP A 57 5.66 18.74 13.85
C ASP A 57 5.42 17.23 14.02
N LYS A 58 4.97 16.82 15.22
CA LYS A 58 4.63 15.42 15.49
C LYS A 58 3.44 14.96 14.64
N LEU A 59 2.48 15.84 14.38
CA LEU A 59 1.35 15.56 13.49
C LEU A 59 1.81 15.52 12.03
N ALA A 60 2.61 16.52 11.59
CA ALA A 60 3.16 16.61 10.25
C ALA A 60 3.96 15.35 9.86
N LYS A 61 4.78 14.81 10.78
CA LYS A 61 5.55 13.57 10.55
C LYS A 61 4.68 12.33 10.31
N LYS A 62 3.41 12.32 10.74
CA LYS A 62 2.48 11.21 10.48
C LYS A 62 1.80 11.32 9.12
N MET A 63 1.82 12.50 8.50
CA MET A 63 1.16 12.74 7.22
C MET A 63 1.97 12.12 6.09
N LYS A 64 1.38 11.16 5.37
CA LYS A 64 2.02 10.51 4.21
C LYS A 64 1.60 11.12 2.87
N HIS A 65 0.40 11.66 2.82
CA HIS A 65 -0.24 12.16 1.60
C HIS A 65 -0.55 13.65 1.65
N HIS A 66 -0.34 14.28 2.80
CA HIS A 66 -0.68 15.68 3.07
C HIS A 66 0.51 16.40 3.67
N GLN A 67 0.49 17.71 3.61
CA GLN A 67 1.45 18.59 4.26
C GLN A 67 0.74 19.79 4.87
N ILE A 68 1.43 20.50 5.76
CA ILE A 68 0.94 21.76 6.33
C ILE A 68 1.10 22.84 5.26
N ALA A 69 -0.01 23.45 4.83
CA ALA A 69 -0.03 24.54 3.86
C ALA A 69 0.30 25.87 4.56
N THR A 70 -0.39 26.13 5.67
CA THR A 70 -0.21 27.35 6.48
C THR A 70 -0.22 26.98 7.95
N GLN A 71 0.53 27.74 8.76
CA GLN A 71 0.56 27.60 10.21
C GLN A 71 0.68 28.97 10.87
N GLN A 72 -0.04 29.16 11.98
CA GLN A 72 -0.06 30.37 12.78
C GLN A 72 -0.10 30.02 14.27
N PHE A 73 0.57 30.84 15.08
CA PHE A 73 0.62 30.70 16.53
C PHE A 73 -0.03 31.93 17.17
N ILE A 74 -1.16 31.72 17.84
CA ILE A 74 -1.94 32.78 18.47
C ILE A 74 -1.61 32.80 19.97
N LYS A 75 -1.25 33.99 20.46
CA LYS A 75 -0.93 34.23 21.87
C LYS A 75 -2.18 34.64 22.63
N HIS A 76 -2.52 33.90 23.67
CA HIS A 76 -3.65 34.18 24.56
C HIS A 76 -3.16 34.58 25.95
N LYS A 77 -3.57 35.75 26.41
CA LYS A 77 -3.28 36.22 27.77
C LYS A 77 -4.37 35.69 28.71
N VAL A 78 -3.98 34.95 29.73
CA VAL A 78 -4.85 34.50 30.81
C VAL A 78 -4.65 35.43 32.00
N TYR A 79 -5.72 36.09 32.45
CA TYR A 79 -5.68 37.07 33.55
C TYR A 79 -6.10 36.43 34.87
N GLU A 80 -5.68 37.01 35.99
CA GLU A 80 -6.16 36.58 37.31
C GLU A 80 -7.60 37.06 37.56
N GLY A 81 -8.52 36.12 37.80
CA GLY A 81 -9.92 36.37 38.15
C GLY A 81 -10.93 35.65 37.24
N LYS A 82 -12.14 35.38 37.75
CA LYS A 82 -13.26 34.87 36.95
C LYS A 82 -13.98 36.03 36.26
N GLY A 83 -14.16 35.98 34.94
CA GLY A 83 -14.95 36.95 34.17
C GLY A 83 -14.12 37.90 33.28
N ARG A 84 -14.75 38.99 32.81
CA ARG A 84 -14.11 39.98 31.94
C ARG A 84 -13.01 40.73 32.72
N PRO A 85 -11.74 40.73 32.26
CA PRO A 85 -10.65 41.39 32.96
C PRO A 85 -10.90 42.90 33.11
N LYS A 86 -10.56 43.46 34.28
CA LYS A 86 -10.41 44.92 34.45
C LYS A 86 -9.18 45.39 33.66
N LYS A 87 -9.15 46.67 33.23
CA LYS A 87 -8.10 47.23 32.36
C LYS A 87 -6.66 47.00 32.84
N ASP A 88 -6.44 46.90 34.16
CA ASP A 88 -5.12 46.72 34.79
C ASP A 88 -4.95 45.38 35.52
N ALA A 89 -5.68 44.33 35.13
CA ALA A 89 -5.53 43.02 35.75
C ALA A 89 -4.16 42.38 35.41
N PRO A 90 -3.42 41.83 36.40
CA PRO A 90 -2.16 41.14 36.12
C PRO A 90 -2.40 39.90 35.24
N VAL A 91 -1.53 39.71 34.25
CA VAL A 91 -1.53 38.51 33.41
C VAL A 91 -0.98 37.36 34.24
N LYS A 92 -1.82 36.35 34.50
CA LYS A 92 -1.43 35.14 35.22
C LYS A 92 -0.42 34.34 34.43
N ASN A 93 -0.77 34.00 33.19
CA ASN A 93 0.03 33.18 32.28
C ASN A 93 -0.28 33.55 30.81
N ILE A 94 0.63 33.16 29.92
CA ILE A 94 0.44 33.23 28.47
C ILE A 94 0.27 31.81 27.95
N GLU A 95 -0.79 31.59 27.18
CA GLU A 95 -1.02 30.35 26.46
C GLU A 95 -0.88 30.56 24.96
N TRP A 96 -0.51 29.50 24.26
CA TRP A 96 -0.36 29.48 22.81
C TRP A 96 -1.35 28.52 22.18
N GLN A 97 -1.93 28.91 21.06
CA GLN A 97 -2.81 28.08 20.25
C GLN A 97 -2.32 28.06 18.82
N ILE A 98 -2.55 26.93 18.16
CA ILE A 98 -2.14 26.70 16.79
C ILE A 98 -3.37 26.82 15.90
N THR A 99 -3.20 27.49 14.76
CA THR A 99 -4.11 27.40 13.62
C THR A 99 -3.30 26.94 12.43
N ALA A 100 -3.69 25.86 11.78
CA ALA A 100 -2.99 25.35 10.61
C ALA A 100 -3.97 24.76 9.59
N GLU A 101 -3.62 24.87 8.32
CA GLU A 101 -4.34 24.28 7.21
C GLU A 101 -3.50 23.18 6.57
N ILE A 102 -4.17 22.15 6.05
CA ILE A 102 -3.54 21.03 5.37
C ILE A 102 -3.90 21.04 3.90
N GLU A 103 -2.96 20.60 3.08
CA GLU A 103 -3.17 20.38 1.65
C GLU A 103 -2.62 19.01 1.25
N GLU A 104 -3.02 18.53 0.09
CA GLU A 104 -2.47 17.30 -0.49
C GLU A 104 -1.02 17.54 -0.93
N ASN A 105 -0.12 16.63 -0.55
CA ASN A 105 1.23 16.65 -1.07
C ASN A 105 1.29 15.84 -2.37
N GLU A 106 1.07 16.53 -3.49
CA GLU A 106 1.08 15.90 -4.82
C GLU A 106 2.37 15.13 -5.11
N THR A 107 3.52 15.64 -4.65
CA THR A 107 4.82 15.00 -4.91
C THR A 107 4.92 13.66 -4.18
N ALA A 108 4.52 13.61 -2.91
CA ALA A 108 4.47 12.38 -2.13
C ALA A 108 3.45 11.38 -2.71
N ILE A 109 2.28 11.87 -3.15
CA ILE A 109 1.27 11.03 -3.79
C ILE A 109 1.81 10.42 -5.09
N LYS A 110 2.43 11.22 -5.96
CA LYS A 110 3.05 10.76 -7.21
C LYS A 110 4.12 9.70 -6.94
N GLN A 111 5.02 9.94 -5.98
CA GLN A 111 6.05 8.97 -5.58
C GLN A 111 5.45 7.65 -5.10
N ILE A 112 4.40 7.68 -4.28
CA ILE A 112 3.74 6.46 -3.81
C ILE A 112 3.08 5.69 -4.97
N VAL A 113 2.46 6.40 -5.91
CA VAL A 113 1.89 5.78 -7.12
C VAL A 113 3.00 5.14 -7.97
N GLU A 114 4.11 5.82 -8.20
CA GLU A 114 5.26 5.28 -8.93
C GLU A 114 5.85 4.05 -8.25
N GLN A 115 6.06 4.10 -6.95
CA GLN A 115 6.54 2.95 -6.16
C GLN A 115 5.60 1.75 -6.30
N LYS A 116 4.28 1.96 -6.18
CA LYS A 116 3.28 0.89 -6.36
C LYS A 116 3.15 0.43 -7.82
N SER A 117 3.61 1.23 -8.78
CA SER A 117 3.64 0.87 -10.20
C SER A 117 4.80 -0.05 -10.54
N CYS A 118 5.80 -0.12 -9.66
CA CYS A 118 7.01 -0.90 -9.85
C CYS A 118 6.98 -2.18 -9.01
N PHE A 119 7.61 -3.23 -9.52
CA PHE A 119 7.92 -4.44 -8.75
C PHE A 119 9.33 -4.92 -9.09
N VAL A 120 9.91 -5.71 -8.20
CA VAL A 120 11.28 -6.19 -8.30
C VAL A 120 11.28 -7.66 -8.70
N LEU A 121 12.11 -8.01 -9.69
CA LEU A 121 12.48 -9.39 -9.99
C LEU A 121 13.93 -9.63 -9.60
N ALA A 122 14.17 -10.66 -8.80
CA ALA A 122 15.49 -11.13 -8.44
C ALA A 122 15.72 -12.51 -9.07
N THR A 123 16.86 -12.69 -9.73
CA THR A 123 17.28 -13.96 -10.33
C THR A 123 18.77 -14.22 -10.08
N ASN A 124 19.19 -15.47 -10.09
CA ASN A 124 20.60 -15.86 -10.11
C ASN A 124 21.14 -16.10 -11.53
N ILE A 125 20.31 -15.90 -12.56
CA ILE A 125 20.68 -16.08 -13.96
C ILE A 125 21.53 -14.90 -14.44
N ASP A 126 22.62 -15.20 -15.14
CA ASP A 126 23.54 -14.19 -15.64
C ASP A 126 22.91 -13.29 -16.71
N LYS A 127 23.43 -12.06 -16.84
CA LYS A 127 22.96 -11.10 -17.83
C LYS A 127 23.19 -11.55 -19.27
N LYS A 128 24.24 -12.35 -19.51
CA LYS A 128 24.56 -12.86 -20.85
C LYS A 128 23.63 -13.98 -21.30
N SER A 129 23.11 -14.77 -20.37
CA SER A 129 22.25 -15.93 -20.68
C SER A 129 20.79 -15.56 -20.90
N LEU A 130 20.30 -14.48 -20.29
CA LEU A 130 18.89 -14.11 -20.39
C LEU A 130 18.68 -12.60 -20.42
N SER A 131 17.99 -12.13 -21.46
CA SER A 131 17.64 -10.72 -21.60
C SER A 131 16.65 -10.28 -20.50
N PRO A 132 16.58 -8.99 -20.13
CA PRO A 132 15.55 -8.48 -19.22
C PRO A 132 14.12 -8.80 -19.66
N GLU A 133 13.87 -8.77 -20.98
CA GLU A 133 12.55 -8.98 -21.58
C GLU A 133 12.14 -10.45 -21.48
N ASP A 134 13.05 -11.37 -21.76
CA ASP A 134 12.76 -12.80 -21.68
C ASP A 134 12.62 -13.25 -20.23
N LEU A 135 13.41 -12.69 -19.31
CA LEU A 135 13.20 -12.90 -17.87
C LEU A 135 11.79 -12.48 -17.43
N LEU A 136 11.29 -11.34 -17.92
CA LEU A 136 9.92 -10.91 -17.64
C LEU A 136 8.87 -11.83 -18.29
N LYS A 137 9.11 -12.32 -19.52
CA LYS A 137 8.22 -13.30 -20.17
C LYS A 137 8.14 -14.60 -19.37
N HIS A 138 9.28 -15.16 -18.97
CA HIS A 138 9.34 -16.38 -18.16
C HIS A 138 8.65 -16.21 -16.81
N TYR A 139 8.91 -15.09 -16.11
CA TYR A 139 8.23 -14.77 -14.86
C TYR A 139 6.71 -14.71 -15.03
N LYS A 140 6.21 -14.09 -16.10
CA LYS A 140 4.77 -14.03 -16.37
C LYS A 140 4.18 -15.39 -16.72
N ALA A 141 4.90 -16.23 -17.46
CA ALA A 141 4.46 -17.59 -17.80
C ALA A 141 4.28 -18.48 -16.56
N GLN A 142 5.05 -18.24 -15.50
CA GLN A 142 4.87 -18.95 -14.23
C GLN A 142 3.48 -18.75 -13.61
N SER A 143 2.86 -17.57 -13.81
CA SER A 143 1.50 -17.32 -13.31
C SER A 143 0.43 -18.16 -14.02
N GLU A 144 0.64 -18.54 -15.28
CA GLU A 144 -0.28 -19.43 -16.01
C GLU A 144 -0.29 -20.84 -15.41
N VAL A 145 0.87 -21.32 -14.94
CA VAL A 145 0.97 -22.59 -14.21
C VAL A 145 0.10 -22.54 -12.95
N GLU A 146 0.20 -21.48 -12.14
CA GLU A 146 -0.61 -21.35 -10.92
C GLU A 146 -2.12 -21.33 -11.18
N LYS A 147 -2.55 -20.71 -12.29
CA LYS A 147 -3.96 -20.73 -12.70
C LYS A 147 -4.44 -22.14 -13.04
N GLY A 148 -3.62 -22.95 -13.71
CA GLY A 148 -3.93 -24.36 -13.98
C GLY A 148 -4.13 -25.17 -12.70
N PHE A 149 -3.32 -24.92 -11.67
CA PHE A 149 -3.47 -25.57 -10.36
C PHE A 149 -4.63 -25.05 -9.52
N ARG A 150 -5.26 -23.91 -9.88
CA ARG A 150 -6.42 -23.38 -9.14
C ARG A 150 -7.58 -24.37 -9.15
N PHE A 151 -7.77 -25.09 -10.26
CA PHE A 151 -8.77 -26.15 -10.38
C PHE A 151 -8.58 -27.26 -9.34
N LEU A 152 -7.33 -27.72 -9.14
CA LEU A 152 -6.99 -28.73 -8.13
C LEU A 152 -7.12 -28.23 -6.69
N LYS A 153 -7.31 -26.93 -6.48
CA LYS A 153 -7.44 -26.33 -5.14
C LYS A 153 -8.87 -25.91 -4.83
N ASP A 154 -9.80 -26.06 -5.77
CA ASP A 154 -11.19 -25.66 -5.58
C ASP A 154 -11.88 -26.60 -4.57
N PRO A 155 -12.38 -26.08 -3.43
CA PRO A 155 -13.08 -26.89 -2.44
C PRO A 155 -14.28 -27.63 -3.03
N LEU A 156 -14.98 -27.08 -4.02
CA LEU A 156 -16.16 -27.71 -4.62
C LEU A 156 -15.83 -29.03 -5.32
N PHE A 157 -14.59 -29.18 -5.81
CA PHE A 157 -14.11 -30.42 -6.41
C PHE A 157 -13.94 -31.52 -5.35
N PHE A 158 -13.41 -31.18 -4.17
CA PHE A 158 -13.20 -32.13 -3.08
C PHE A 158 -14.44 -32.39 -2.22
N VAL A 159 -15.34 -31.41 -2.11
CA VAL A 159 -16.50 -31.46 -1.20
C VAL A 159 -17.66 -32.30 -1.75
N SER A 160 -17.77 -32.44 -3.09
CA SER A 160 -18.94 -33.09 -3.70
C SER A 160 -18.69 -34.52 -4.21
N SER A 161 -17.46 -34.88 -4.62
CA SER A 161 -17.26 -36.09 -5.42
C SER A 161 -16.59 -37.26 -4.70
N LEU A 162 -15.86 -37.03 -3.60
CA LEU A 162 -14.93 -38.05 -3.09
C LEU A 162 -14.83 -38.05 -1.56
N PHE A 163 -15.66 -38.87 -0.91
CA PHE A 163 -15.53 -39.26 0.50
C PHE A 163 -14.30 -40.16 0.72
N ILE A 164 -13.11 -39.69 0.31
CA ILE A 164 -11.87 -40.43 0.45
C ILE A 164 -11.29 -40.15 1.83
N LYS A 165 -11.38 -41.14 2.72
CA LYS A 165 -10.83 -41.07 4.09
C LYS A 165 -9.39 -41.62 4.21
N LYS A 166 -8.91 -42.36 3.20
CA LYS A 166 -7.59 -43.00 3.23
C LYS A 166 -6.55 -42.15 2.47
N PRO A 167 -5.41 -41.77 3.08
CA PRO A 167 -4.38 -40.96 2.43
C PRO A 167 -3.91 -41.50 1.07
N SER A 168 -3.68 -42.80 0.94
CA SER A 168 -3.24 -43.42 -0.31
C SER A 168 -4.21 -43.24 -1.50
N ARG A 169 -5.51 -43.16 -1.22
CA ARG A 169 -6.52 -42.90 -2.26
C ARG A 169 -6.56 -41.42 -2.65
N ILE A 170 -6.21 -40.52 -1.73
CA ILE A 170 -6.06 -39.09 -2.01
C ILE A 170 -4.86 -38.89 -2.94
N ASP A 171 -3.74 -39.55 -2.65
CA ASP A 171 -2.53 -39.49 -3.47
C ASP A 171 -2.78 -40.00 -4.90
N ALA A 172 -3.42 -41.17 -5.02
CA ALA A 172 -3.77 -41.74 -6.33
C ALA A 172 -4.71 -40.84 -7.13
N LEU A 173 -5.71 -40.25 -6.47
CA LEU A 173 -6.61 -39.30 -7.11
C LEU A 173 -5.86 -38.05 -7.59
N LEU A 174 -5.01 -37.45 -6.74
CA LEU A 174 -4.23 -36.27 -7.10
C LEU A 174 -3.31 -36.56 -8.30
N MET A 175 -2.74 -37.76 -8.38
CA MET A 175 -1.95 -38.20 -9.53
C MET A 175 -2.79 -38.26 -10.82
N VAL A 176 -3.99 -38.84 -10.76
CA VAL A 176 -4.89 -38.88 -11.93
C VAL A 176 -5.32 -37.46 -12.34
N MET A 177 -5.70 -36.61 -11.39
CA MET A 177 -6.13 -35.24 -11.66
C MET A 177 -5.01 -34.37 -12.25
N THR A 178 -3.78 -34.51 -11.75
CA THR A 178 -2.61 -33.81 -12.29
C THR A 178 -2.29 -34.29 -13.71
N LEU A 179 -2.41 -35.58 -14.00
CA LEU A 179 -2.24 -36.13 -15.35
C LEU A 179 -3.34 -35.61 -16.30
N SER A 180 -4.60 -35.56 -15.85
CA SER A 180 -5.69 -34.98 -16.65
C SER A 180 -5.44 -33.52 -16.98
N LEU A 181 -4.92 -32.73 -16.04
CA LEU A 181 -4.54 -31.34 -16.29
C LEU A 181 -3.36 -31.20 -17.26
N LEU A 182 -2.38 -32.10 -17.19
CA LEU A 182 -1.28 -32.12 -18.16
C LEU A 182 -1.81 -32.34 -19.59
N VAL A 183 -2.68 -33.33 -19.76
CA VAL A 183 -3.32 -33.62 -21.07
C VAL A 183 -4.11 -32.40 -21.55
N TYR A 184 -4.94 -31.82 -20.67
CA TYR A 184 -5.71 -30.61 -20.99
C TYR A 184 -4.81 -29.44 -21.41
N SER A 185 -3.72 -29.19 -20.68
CA SER A 185 -2.77 -28.12 -20.99
C SER A 185 -2.10 -28.31 -22.36
N ILE A 186 -1.75 -29.55 -22.72
CA ILE A 186 -1.17 -29.88 -24.03
C ILE A 186 -2.19 -29.66 -25.15
N SER A 187 -3.42 -30.16 -24.98
CA SER A 187 -4.51 -29.97 -25.94
C SER A 187 -4.84 -28.50 -26.16
N GLN A 188 -4.95 -27.72 -25.09
CA GLN A 188 -5.19 -26.27 -25.17
C GLN A 188 -4.05 -25.52 -25.87
N SER A 189 -2.79 -25.90 -25.60
CA SER A 189 -1.63 -25.29 -26.26
C SER A 189 -1.63 -25.55 -27.77
N GLY A 190 -1.97 -26.79 -28.18
CA GLY A 190 -2.06 -27.16 -29.59
C GLY A 190 -3.19 -26.43 -30.33
N MET A 191 -4.37 -26.28 -29.71
CA MET A 191 -5.47 -25.51 -30.30
C MET A 191 -5.13 -24.01 -30.44
N SER A 192 -4.43 -23.45 -29.46
CA SER A 192 -4.03 -22.03 -29.49
C SER A 192 -2.99 -21.74 -30.58
N ALA A 193 -2.05 -22.66 -30.82
CA ALA A 193 -1.07 -22.55 -31.91
C ALA A 193 -1.72 -22.59 -33.31
N ASN A 194 -2.80 -23.37 -33.46
CA ASN A 194 -3.54 -23.50 -34.72
C ASN A 194 -4.46 -22.31 -35.01
N MET A 195 -4.85 -21.52 -33.99
CA MET A 195 -5.66 -20.30 -34.16
C MET A 195 -4.83 -19.05 -34.48
N THR A 196 -3.50 -19.13 -34.38
CA THR A 196 -2.57 -18.03 -34.69
C THR A 196 -1.88 -18.15 -36.06
N ASN A 197 -2.22 -19.19 -36.84
CA ASN A 197 -1.94 -19.31 -38.28
C ASN A 197 -3.20 -18.94 -39.07
#